data_AF-A0AAW2L5D3-F1
#
_entry.id   AF-A0AAW2L5D3-F1
#
_cell.length_a   1.000
_cell.length_b   1.000
_cell.length_c   1.000
_cell.angle_alpha   90.00
_cell.angle_beta   90.00
_cell.angle_gamma   90.00
#
_symmetry.space_group_name_H-M   'P 1'
#
loop_
_entity.id
_entity.type
_entity.pdbx_description
1 polymer ?
#
loop_
_entity_poly.entity_id
_entity_poly.type
_entity_poly.pdbx_seq_one_letter_code
_entity_poly.pdbx_strand_id
1 'polypeptide(L)'
;MPLGRMDLLSFNLLNADPRDWTYDWEFQEIDDNLLAPIIDALKPLADVRVESQVLYHTPKSSFSYWDEKLGSYIFTRSDLPFFDLKKIFEVFIGQLRQLFGLKSKGLLGDASGTLRLLTSEAGFTEWELDVLSRQHTCFNLLQCATTLGSLSRLVQSLPRMIIKDEIGKQVKYSLEAAKLALGNVSGGVYDASAVSSRQARSFAEDAFYHPSMMSVSYYSFEHCFAVYSPFFLPVSLHVLLAALREWKRYKQESRKYNVWKAKTMNVDARSYIPI
;
A
#
# COMPACT_ATOMS: atom_id res chain seq x y z
N MET A 1 6.08 10.66 -11.06
CA MET A 1 6.31 9.25 -11.46
C MET A 1 5.44 8.43 -10.53
N PRO A 2 4.34 7.80 -10.97
CA PRO A 2 3.49 7.11 -10.01
C PRO A 2 4.26 5.87 -9.55
N LEU A 3 4.49 5.76 -8.24
CA LEU A 3 5.01 4.56 -7.60
C LEU A 3 3.92 3.49 -7.66
N GLY A 4 3.77 2.86 -8.82
CA GLY A 4 3.14 1.54 -8.85
C GLY A 4 3.97 0.61 -7.98
N ARG A 5 3.33 -0.19 -7.12
CA ARG A 5 4.02 -1.25 -6.38
C ARG A 5 4.78 -2.12 -7.38
N MET A 6 6.08 -2.20 -7.19
CA MET A 6 7.01 -2.87 -8.07
C MET A 6 7.37 -4.21 -7.44
N ASP A 7 7.16 -5.28 -8.18
CA ASP A 7 7.43 -6.63 -7.71
C ASP A 7 8.83 -7.03 -8.18
N LEU A 8 9.70 -7.43 -7.24
CA LEU A 8 11.09 -7.80 -7.53
C LEU A 8 11.23 -9.31 -7.53
N LEU A 9 11.76 -9.85 -8.62
CA LEU A 9 12.10 -11.24 -8.77
C LEU A 9 13.63 -11.36 -8.73
N SER A 10 14.18 -11.88 -7.63
CA SER A 10 15.63 -12.05 -7.48
C SER A 10 16.02 -13.51 -7.66
N PHE A 11 16.99 -13.76 -8.54
CA PHE A 11 17.59 -15.08 -8.71
C PHE A 11 19.02 -15.08 -8.21
N ASN A 12 19.31 -16.03 -7.32
CA ASN A 12 20.64 -16.18 -6.73
C ASN A 12 21.26 -17.50 -7.17
N LEU A 13 22.36 -17.43 -7.92
CA LEU A 13 23.21 -18.59 -8.19
C LEU A 13 24.21 -18.72 -7.04
N LEU A 14 24.10 -19.83 -6.30
CA LEU A 14 24.97 -20.10 -5.15
C LEU A 14 26.14 -20.97 -5.58
N ASN A 15 27.35 -20.43 -5.56
CA ASN A 15 28.56 -21.24 -5.71
C ASN A 15 29.07 -21.71 -4.33
N ALA A 16 28.99 -23.01 -4.09
CA ALA A 16 29.42 -23.62 -2.83
C ALA A 16 30.94 -23.82 -2.74
N ASP A 17 31.68 -23.88 -3.85
CA ASP A 17 33.15 -23.97 -3.87
C ASP A 17 33.78 -23.00 -4.89
N PRO A 18 34.36 -21.87 -4.43
CA PRO A 18 34.96 -20.85 -5.29
C PRO A 18 36.37 -21.23 -5.78
N ARG A 19 36.94 -22.37 -5.34
CA ARG A 19 38.27 -22.82 -5.76
C ARG A 19 38.24 -23.77 -6.96
N ASP A 20 37.08 -24.37 -7.26
CA ASP A 20 36.94 -25.33 -8.35
C ASP A 20 36.75 -24.64 -9.71
N TRP A 21 35.82 -23.69 -9.81
CA TRP A 21 35.52 -23.00 -11.06
C TRP A 21 34.83 -21.65 -10.81
N THR A 22 35.07 -20.68 -11.68
CA THR A 22 34.25 -19.46 -11.72
C THR A 22 32.98 -19.79 -12.50
N TYR A 23 31.92 -20.16 -11.79
CA TYR A 23 30.60 -20.31 -12.39
C TYR A 23 30.11 -18.93 -12.80
N ASP A 24 30.00 -18.74 -14.10
CA ASP A 24 29.16 -17.73 -14.70
C ASP A 24 28.01 -18.46 -15.35
N TRP A 25 26.80 -17.95 -15.17
CA TRP A 25 25.63 -18.45 -15.87
C TRP A 25 25.26 -17.41 -16.90
N GLU A 26 24.92 -17.84 -18.12
CA GLU A 26 24.41 -16.97 -19.18
C GLU A 26 22.97 -16.56 -18.85
N PHE A 27 22.81 -15.84 -17.73
CA PHE A 27 21.52 -15.31 -17.30
C PHE A 27 20.94 -14.40 -18.36
N GLN A 28 21.78 -13.68 -19.12
CA GLN A 28 21.35 -12.84 -20.22
C GLN A 28 20.55 -13.63 -21.26
N GLU A 29 21.00 -14.84 -21.62
CA GLU A 29 20.29 -15.69 -22.58
C GLU A 29 18.95 -16.19 -22.02
N ILE A 30 18.87 -16.41 -20.71
CA ILE A 30 17.64 -16.82 -20.02
C ILE A 30 16.69 -15.64 -19.84
N ASP A 31 17.22 -14.47 -19.54
CA ASP A 31 16.46 -13.24 -19.43
C ASP A 31 15.80 -12.93 -20.78
N ASP A 32 16.59 -12.96 -21.86
CA ASP A 32 16.14 -12.65 -23.20
C ASP A 32 15.20 -13.73 -23.78
N ASN A 33 15.52 -15.02 -23.65
CA ASN A 33 14.76 -16.08 -24.32
C ASN A 33 13.60 -16.65 -23.49
N LEU A 34 13.63 -16.50 -22.17
CA LEU A 34 12.75 -17.25 -21.27
C LEU A 34 11.93 -16.32 -20.36
N LEU A 35 12.56 -15.32 -19.74
CA LEU A 35 11.88 -14.41 -18.81
C LEU A 35 11.20 -13.23 -19.51
N ALA A 36 11.85 -12.60 -20.49
CA ALA A 36 11.32 -11.43 -21.18
C ALA A 36 9.92 -11.68 -21.79
N PRO A 37 9.65 -12.82 -22.48
CA PRO A 37 8.32 -13.11 -22.98
C PRO A 37 7.25 -13.22 -21.89
N ILE A 38 7.63 -13.75 -20.72
CA ILE A 38 6.73 -13.90 -19.57
C ILE A 38 6.44 -12.54 -18.92
N ILE A 39 7.48 -11.74 -18.72
CA ILE A 39 7.37 -10.40 -18.13
C ILE A 39 6.50 -9.52 -19.01
N ASP A 40 6.70 -9.59 -20.33
CA ASP A 40 5.88 -8.84 -21.28
C ASP A 40 4.41 -9.31 -21.26
N ALA A 41 4.16 -10.62 -21.15
CA ALA A 41 2.80 -11.14 -21.01
C ALA A 41 2.11 -10.72 -19.70
N LEU A 42 2.86 -10.59 -18.61
CA LEU A 42 2.34 -10.21 -17.28
C LEU A 42 2.34 -8.69 -17.05
N LYS A 43 2.93 -7.90 -17.93
CA LYS A 43 3.04 -6.43 -17.86
C LYS A 43 1.71 -5.70 -17.60
N PRO A 44 0.56 -6.13 -18.17
CA PRO A 44 -0.73 -5.52 -17.86
C PRO A 44 -1.17 -5.72 -16.40
N LEU A 45 -0.66 -6.78 -15.75
CA LEU A 45 -1.04 -7.21 -14.41
C LEU A 45 -0.10 -6.64 -13.34
N ALA A 46 1.21 -6.71 -13.58
CA ALA A 46 2.25 -6.35 -12.61
C ALA A 46 3.44 -5.66 -13.28
N ASP A 47 4.16 -4.83 -12.51
CA ASP A 47 5.43 -4.24 -12.94
C ASP A 47 6.53 -5.05 -12.26
N VAL A 48 7.14 -5.96 -13.02
CA VAL A 48 8.09 -6.94 -12.52
C VAL A 48 9.50 -6.53 -12.93
N ARG A 49 10.41 -6.42 -11.97
CA ARG A 49 11.86 -6.29 -12.21
C ARG A 49 12.56 -7.60 -11.89
N VAL A 50 13.54 -7.96 -12.70
CA VAL A 50 14.38 -9.16 -12.49
C VAL A 50 15.78 -8.72 -12.12
N GLU A 51 16.34 -9.35 -11.09
CA GLU A 51 17.73 -9.19 -10.67
C GLU A 51 18.40 -10.56 -10.55
N SER A 52 19.61 -10.69 -11.10
CA SER A 52 20.45 -11.88 -10.96
C SER A 52 21.70 -11.57 -10.15
N GLN A 53 21.99 -12.37 -9.12
CA GLN A 53 23.23 -12.26 -8.36
C GLN A 53 23.92 -13.62 -8.24
N VAL A 54 25.26 -13.63 -8.39
CA VAL A 54 26.10 -14.79 -8.09
C VAL A 54 26.72 -14.59 -6.71
N LEU A 55 26.47 -15.52 -5.79
CA LEU A 55 27.00 -15.45 -4.42
C LEU A 55 27.98 -16.60 -4.18
N TYR A 56 29.22 -16.26 -3.82
CA TYR A 56 30.28 -17.21 -3.51
C TYR A 56 30.36 -17.44 -2.00
N HIS A 57 30.17 -18.68 -1.54
CA HIS A 57 30.41 -19.06 -0.14
C HIS A 57 31.75 -19.77 0.04
N THR A 58 32.33 -19.71 1.24
CA THR A 58 33.49 -20.54 1.62
C THR A 58 33.03 -21.96 2.00
N PRO A 59 33.54 -23.03 1.37
CA PRO A 59 33.09 -24.39 1.66
C PRO A 59 33.56 -24.88 3.03
N LYS A 60 32.80 -25.86 3.56
CA LYS A 60 33.26 -26.80 4.59
C LYS A 60 33.63 -28.11 3.87
N SER A 61 34.92 -28.22 3.49
CA SER A 61 35.67 -29.38 2.94
C SER A 61 34.89 -30.54 2.29
N SER A 62 35.11 -30.79 0.99
CA SER A 62 34.90 -32.09 0.36
C SER A 62 36.16 -32.96 0.51
N PHE A 63 36.00 -34.28 0.70
CA PHE A 63 37.11 -35.22 0.88
C PHE A 63 37.27 -36.10 -0.36
N SER A 64 38.42 -36.00 -1.03
CA SER A 64 38.85 -36.97 -2.05
C SER A 64 39.31 -38.26 -1.39
N TYR A 65 39.03 -39.41 -2.01
CA TYR A 65 39.66 -40.68 -1.63
C TYR A 65 40.69 -41.11 -2.68
N TRP A 66 41.77 -41.71 -2.20
CA TRP A 66 42.84 -42.22 -3.06
C TRP A 66 42.48 -43.60 -3.58
N ASP A 67 42.65 -43.85 -4.89
CA ASP A 67 42.48 -45.18 -5.47
C ASP A 67 43.84 -45.72 -5.93
N GLU A 68 44.28 -46.80 -5.29
CA GLU A 68 45.58 -47.44 -5.54
C GLU A 68 45.69 -48.05 -6.94
N LYS A 69 44.58 -48.41 -7.60
CA LYS A 69 44.64 -49.07 -8.92
C LYS A 69 44.94 -48.10 -10.06
N LEU A 70 44.52 -46.85 -9.91
CA LEU A 70 44.67 -45.80 -10.92
C LEU A 70 45.75 -44.79 -10.55
N GLY A 71 46.39 -44.95 -9.38
CA GLY A 71 47.49 -44.09 -8.91
C GLY A 71 47.12 -42.61 -8.85
N SER A 72 45.85 -42.29 -8.61
CA SER A 72 45.32 -40.93 -8.65
C SER A 72 44.17 -40.74 -7.65
N TYR A 73 43.93 -39.48 -7.28
CA TYR A 73 42.73 -39.09 -6.55
C TYR A 73 41.54 -39.19 -7.50
N ILE A 74 40.51 -39.95 -7.11
CA ILE A 74 39.30 -40.11 -7.92
C ILE A 74 38.23 -39.15 -7.40
N PHE A 75 37.66 -38.40 -8.32
CA PHE A 75 36.45 -37.60 -8.11
C PHE A 75 35.29 -38.24 -8.87
N THR A 76 34.11 -38.28 -8.25
CA THR A 76 32.92 -38.85 -8.89
C THR A 76 32.32 -37.81 -9.83
N ARG A 77 32.00 -38.18 -11.07
CA ARG A 77 31.40 -37.26 -12.05
C ARG A 77 30.01 -36.74 -11.66
N SER A 78 29.36 -37.37 -10.66
CA SER A 78 28.12 -36.89 -10.04
C SER A 78 28.32 -35.65 -9.15
N ASP A 79 29.58 -35.30 -8.84
CA ASP A 79 29.92 -34.12 -8.04
C ASP A 79 30.16 -32.87 -8.93
N LEU A 80 30.10 -33.01 -10.26
CA LEU A 80 30.15 -31.91 -11.22
C LEU A 80 28.73 -31.43 -11.54
N PRO A 81 28.35 -30.18 -11.19
CA PRO A 81 27.01 -29.67 -11.43
C PRO A 81 26.88 -29.25 -12.90
N PHE A 82 26.40 -30.14 -13.75
CA PHE A 82 25.79 -29.72 -15.02
C PHE A 82 24.43 -29.11 -14.68
N PHE A 83 24.42 -27.81 -14.40
CA PHE A 83 23.26 -27.06 -13.94
C PHE A 83 22.25 -26.94 -15.11
N ASP A 84 21.29 -27.86 -15.17
CA ASP A 84 20.25 -27.85 -16.21
C ASP A 84 19.18 -26.80 -15.86
N LEU A 85 19.51 -25.53 -16.13
CA LEU A 85 18.71 -24.34 -15.83
C LEU A 85 17.29 -24.41 -16.40
N LYS A 86 17.14 -25.11 -17.52
CA LYS A 86 15.85 -25.30 -18.18
C LYS A 86 14.86 -26.06 -17.29
N LYS A 87 15.33 -27.12 -16.62
CA LYS A 87 14.49 -27.91 -15.70
C LYS A 87 14.08 -27.12 -14.45
N ILE A 88 14.99 -26.31 -13.90
CA ILE A 88 14.68 -25.46 -12.74
C ILE A 88 13.63 -24.42 -13.12
N PHE A 89 13.76 -23.83 -14.31
CA PHE A 89 12.81 -22.84 -14.78
C PHE A 89 11.43 -23.43 -15.08
N GLU A 90 11.35 -24.64 -15.64
CA GLU A 90 10.08 -25.35 -15.80
C GLU A 90 9.34 -25.54 -14.47
N VAL A 91 10.07 -25.86 -13.40
CA VAL A 91 9.50 -25.96 -12.03
C VAL A 91 9.08 -24.59 -11.52
N PHE A 92 9.91 -23.55 -11.73
CA PHE A 92 9.57 -22.17 -11.36
C PHE A 92 8.28 -21.69 -12.06
N ILE A 93 8.12 -21.95 -13.35
CA ILE A 93 6.89 -21.60 -14.09
C ILE A 93 5.70 -22.38 -13.57
N GLY A 94 5.88 -23.66 -13.22
CA GLY A 94 4.85 -24.44 -12.53
C GLY A 94 4.40 -23.77 -11.23
N GLN A 95 5.34 -23.32 -10.40
CA GLN A 95 5.06 -22.62 -9.13
C GLN A 95 4.44 -21.23 -9.35
N LEU A 96 4.92 -20.47 -10.33
CA LEU A 96 4.39 -19.16 -10.70
C LEU A 96 2.93 -19.27 -11.14
N ARG A 97 2.60 -20.27 -11.96
CA ARG A 97 1.21 -20.54 -12.38
C ARG A 97 0.31 -20.90 -11.20
N GLN A 98 0.81 -21.66 -10.24
CA GLN A 98 0.08 -21.98 -9.01
C GLN A 98 -0.21 -20.73 -8.16
N LEU A 99 0.72 -19.77 -8.11
CA LEU A 99 0.52 -18.50 -7.40
C LEU A 99 -0.68 -17.72 -7.97
N PHE A 100 -0.83 -17.73 -9.30
CA PHE A 100 -1.97 -17.12 -10.00
C PHE A 100 -3.24 -17.98 -9.97
N GLY A 101 -3.24 -19.12 -9.25
CA GLY A 101 -4.40 -20.01 -9.14
C GLY A 101 -4.65 -20.88 -10.37
N LEU A 102 -3.74 -20.88 -11.34
CA LEU A 102 -3.81 -21.75 -12.51
C LEU A 102 -3.40 -23.16 -12.08
N LYS A 103 -4.35 -24.08 -12.13
CA LYS A 103 -4.07 -25.49 -11.85
C LYS A 103 -3.31 -26.07 -13.04
N SER A 104 -2.00 -26.24 -12.91
CA SER A 104 -1.24 -27.10 -13.81
C SER A 104 -1.63 -28.56 -13.50
N LYS A 105 -2.76 -29.02 -14.04
CA LYS A 105 -2.94 -30.46 -14.19
C LYS A 105 -1.85 -30.89 -15.16
N GLY A 106 -0.87 -31.67 -14.70
CA GLY A 106 0.01 -32.43 -15.58
C GLY A 106 -0.88 -33.37 -16.39
N LEU A 107 -1.41 -32.88 -17.51
CA LEU A 107 -2.39 -33.58 -18.28
C LEU A 107 -1.63 -34.56 -19.18
N LEU A 108 -1.73 -35.82 -18.80
CA LEU A 108 -1.08 -37.00 -19.38
C LEU A 108 0.43 -37.06 -19.17
N GLY A 109 0.83 -37.86 -18.18
CA GLY A 109 2.08 -38.59 -18.28
C GLY A 109 2.03 -39.48 -19.50
N ASP A 110 2.64 -39.02 -20.58
CA ASP A 110 3.10 -39.92 -21.62
C ASP A 110 4.20 -40.80 -21.00
N ALA A 111 4.34 -42.05 -21.45
CA ALA A 111 5.20 -43.08 -20.84
C ALA A 111 6.71 -42.73 -20.80
N SER A 112 7.09 -41.52 -21.24
CA SER A 112 8.43 -40.95 -21.29
C SER A 112 8.76 -39.95 -20.15
N GLY A 113 7.86 -39.72 -19.18
CA GLY A 113 8.13 -38.84 -18.04
C GLY A 113 8.28 -37.36 -18.38
N THR A 114 7.80 -36.92 -19.55
CA THR A 114 7.89 -35.54 -20.01
C THR A 114 6.57 -34.80 -19.74
N LEU A 115 6.65 -33.70 -18.99
CA LEU A 115 5.49 -32.87 -18.64
C LEU A 115 5.26 -31.87 -19.78
N ARG A 116 4.34 -32.17 -20.69
CA ARG A 116 3.92 -31.21 -21.74
C ARG A 116 2.94 -30.20 -21.16
N LEU A 117 3.49 -29.17 -20.56
CA LEU A 117 2.76 -27.94 -20.28
C LEU A 117 2.33 -27.36 -21.64
N LEU A 118 1.05 -27.08 -21.88
CA LEU A 118 0.65 -26.33 -23.09
C LEU A 118 1.23 -24.92 -22.93
N THR A 119 2.43 -24.68 -23.46
CA THR A 119 3.12 -23.39 -23.35
C THR A 119 3.10 -22.71 -24.73
N SER A 120 2.68 -21.45 -24.72
CA SER A 120 3.23 -20.48 -25.68
C SER A 120 4.70 -20.24 -25.30
N GLU A 121 5.49 -19.61 -26.18
CA GLU A 121 6.87 -19.19 -25.87
C GLU A 121 6.92 -18.34 -24.58
N ALA A 122 5.82 -17.65 -24.23
CA ALA A 122 5.64 -16.88 -23.02
C ALA A 122 5.18 -17.65 -21.76
N GLY A 123 5.17 -19.00 -21.77
CA GLY A 123 4.83 -19.81 -20.58
C GLY A 123 3.36 -19.86 -20.14
N PHE A 124 2.52 -18.95 -20.66
CA PHE A 124 1.07 -18.86 -20.46
C PHE A 124 0.31 -18.95 -21.79
N THR A 125 -0.92 -19.42 -21.77
CA THR A 125 -1.82 -19.40 -22.93
C THR A 125 -2.65 -18.11 -22.97
N GLU A 126 -3.09 -17.68 -24.15
CA GLU A 126 -3.83 -16.40 -24.32
C GLU A 126 -5.10 -16.33 -23.47
N TRP A 127 -5.86 -17.43 -23.36
CA TRP A 127 -7.07 -17.46 -22.54
C TRP A 127 -6.76 -17.41 -21.04
N GLU A 128 -5.61 -17.95 -20.59
CA GLU A 128 -5.17 -17.84 -19.20
C GLU A 128 -4.87 -16.39 -18.86
N LEU A 129 -4.18 -15.68 -19.75
CA LEU A 129 -3.89 -14.25 -19.61
C LEU A 129 -5.18 -13.42 -19.61
N ASP A 130 -6.15 -13.74 -20.47
CA ASP A 130 -7.45 -13.07 -20.49
C ASP A 130 -8.24 -13.29 -19.18
N VAL A 131 -8.30 -14.52 -18.67
CA VAL A 131 -8.94 -14.81 -17.39
C VAL A 131 -8.27 -14.06 -16.24
N LEU A 132 -6.94 -14.04 -16.22
CA LEU A 132 -6.17 -13.32 -15.19
C LEU A 132 -6.40 -11.80 -15.27
N SER A 133 -6.39 -11.21 -16.46
CA SER A 133 -6.62 -9.78 -16.66
C SER A 133 -8.00 -9.34 -16.18
N ARG A 134 -9.04 -10.14 -16.44
CA ARG A 134 -10.41 -9.91 -15.95
C ARG A 134 -10.49 -10.02 -14.44
N GLN A 135 -9.88 -11.06 -13.86
CA GLN A 135 -9.87 -11.27 -12.41
C GLN A 135 -9.14 -10.12 -11.69
N HIS A 136 -7.96 -9.73 -12.17
CA HIS A 136 -7.20 -8.61 -11.61
C HIS A 136 -7.90 -7.28 -11.78
N THR A 137 -8.57 -7.05 -12.91
CA THR A 137 -9.40 -5.85 -13.11
C THR A 137 -10.49 -5.75 -12.06
N CYS A 138 -11.27 -6.82 -11.87
CA CYS A 138 -12.36 -6.85 -10.89
C CYS A 138 -11.82 -6.62 -9.47
N PHE A 139 -10.75 -7.32 -9.11
CA PHE A 139 -10.09 -7.16 -7.82
C PHE A 139 -9.59 -5.73 -7.59
N ASN A 140 -8.90 -5.13 -8.57
CA ASN A 140 -8.35 -3.78 -8.45
C ASN A 140 -9.45 -2.71 -8.35
N LEU A 141 -10.52 -2.83 -9.14
CA LEU A 141 -11.66 -1.92 -9.07
C LEU A 141 -12.40 -2.06 -7.73
N LEU A 142 -12.58 -3.28 -7.22
CA LEU A 142 -13.15 -3.51 -5.91
C LEU A 142 -12.30 -2.87 -4.80
N GLN A 143 -10.97 -3.06 -4.84
CA GLN A 143 -10.04 -2.47 -3.87
C GLN A 143 -10.00 -0.94 -3.98
N CYS A 144 -10.09 -0.38 -5.19
CA CYS A 144 -10.26 1.06 -5.41
C CYS A 144 -11.55 1.58 -4.77
N ALA A 145 -12.68 0.89 -4.97
CA ALA A 145 -13.97 1.28 -4.39
C ALA A 145 -13.95 1.21 -2.85
N THR A 146 -13.36 0.17 -2.27
CA THR A 146 -13.27 0.01 -0.81
C THR A 146 -12.33 1.04 -0.17
N THR A 147 -11.21 1.36 -0.82
CA THR A 147 -10.26 2.38 -0.35
C THR A 147 -10.86 3.78 -0.42
N LEU A 148 -11.48 4.17 -1.53
CA LEU A 148 -12.21 5.45 -1.65
C LEU A 148 -13.39 5.53 -0.68
N GLY A 149 -14.12 4.43 -0.47
CA GLY A 149 -15.18 4.36 0.54
C GLY A 149 -14.65 4.54 1.96
N SER A 150 -13.45 4.01 2.26
CA SER A 150 -12.78 4.20 3.54
C SER A 150 -12.27 5.63 3.72
N LEU A 151 -11.71 6.23 2.65
CA LEU A 151 -11.31 7.62 2.60
C LEU A 151 -12.50 8.55 2.90
N SER A 152 -13.65 8.32 2.25
CA SER A 152 -14.86 9.10 2.51
C SER A 152 -15.32 9.00 3.96
N ARG A 153 -15.28 7.81 4.56
CA ARG A 153 -15.64 7.62 5.98
C ARG A 153 -14.66 8.33 6.92
N LEU A 154 -13.36 8.31 6.61
CA LEU A 154 -12.32 9.01 7.37
C LEU A 154 -12.52 10.54 7.33
N VAL A 155 -12.82 11.07 6.15
CA VAL A 155 -13.11 12.51 5.97
C VAL A 155 -14.35 12.91 6.76
N GLN A 156 -15.39 12.08 6.76
CA GLN A 156 -16.63 12.35 7.51
C GLN A 156 -16.43 12.25 9.04
N SER A 157 -15.60 11.33 9.53
CA SER A 157 -15.36 11.16 10.97
C SER A 157 -14.46 12.25 11.56
N LEU A 158 -13.62 12.89 10.75
CA LEU A 158 -12.69 13.95 11.17
C LEU A 158 -12.99 15.28 10.45
N PRO A 159 -14.06 16.01 10.84
CA PRO A 159 -14.49 17.23 10.13
C PRO A 159 -13.50 18.41 10.18
N ARG A 160 -12.45 18.33 11.01
CA ARG A 160 -11.36 19.32 11.08
C ARG A 160 -10.09 18.86 10.36
N MET A 161 -10.18 17.80 9.56
CA MET A 161 -9.07 17.27 8.77
C MET A 161 -8.70 18.24 7.63
N ILE A 162 -7.46 18.74 7.62
CA ILE A 162 -6.94 19.55 6.52
C ILE A 162 -6.60 18.63 5.34
N ILE A 163 -7.45 18.64 4.32
CA ILE A 163 -7.25 17.87 3.08
C ILE A 163 -6.50 18.76 2.09
N LYS A 164 -5.32 18.32 1.66
CA LYS A 164 -4.55 19.00 0.60
C LYS A 164 -5.21 18.80 -0.76
N ASP A 165 -5.10 19.78 -1.64
CA ASP A 165 -5.63 19.72 -3.01
C ASP A 165 -5.11 18.54 -3.83
N GLU A 166 -3.88 18.08 -3.55
CA GLU A 166 -3.26 16.92 -4.18
C GLU A 166 -4.07 15.64 -3.98
N ILE A 167 -4.65 15.45 -2.79
CA ILE A 167 -5.50 14.28 -2.48
C ILE A 167 -6.78 14.34 -3.32
N GLY A 168 -7.37 15.52 -3.46
CA GLY A 168 -8.53 15.72 -4.34
C GLY A 168 -8.22 15.39 -5.81
N LYS A 169 -7.02 15.77 -6.30
CA LYS A 169 -6.56 15.41 -7.65
C LYS A 169 -6.35 13.90 -7.79
N GLN A 170 -5.72 13.25 -6.82
CA GLN A 170 -5.50 11.79 -6.83
C GLN A 170 -6.83 11.02 -6.84
N VAL A 171 -7.81 11.42 -6.01
CA VAL A 171 -9.15 10.83 -6.02
C VAL A 171 -9.84 11.03 -7.38
N LYS A 172 -9.72 12.22 -7.99
CA LYS A 172 -10.27 12.48 -9.33
C LYS A 172 -9.64 11.58 -10.39
N TYR A 173 -8.30 11.50 -10.44
CA TYR A 173 -7.60 10.62 -11.38
C TYR A 173 -7.90 9.14 -11.15
N SER A 174 -8.05 8.72 -9.89
CA SER A 174 -8.49 7.37 -9.55
C SER A 174 -9.87 7.05 -10.15
N LEU A 175 -10.83 7.97 -10.01
CA LEU A 175 -12.17 7.78 -10.54
C LEU A 175 -12.22 7.81 -12.07
N GLU A 176 -11.42 8.69 -12.70
CA GLU A 176 -11.28 8.74 -14.16
C GLU A 176 -10.66 7.46 -14.70
N ALA A 177 -9.57 6.97 -14.11
CA ALA A 177 -8.95 5.70 -14.48
C ALA A 177 -9.88 4.50 -14.25
N ALA A 178 -10.68 4.50 -13.17
CA ALA A 178 -11.68 3.46 -12.92
C ALA A 178 -12.79 3.46 -14.00
N LYS A 179 -13.26 4.64 -14.42
CA LYS A 179 -14.22 4.77 -15.52
C LYS A 179 -13.63 4.30 -16.84
N LEU A 180 -12.37 4.63 -17.12
CA LEU A 180 -11.66 4.14 -18.31
C LEU A 180 -11.53 2.61 -18.29
N ALA A 181 -11.19 2.01 -17.15
CA ALA A 181 -11.15 0.55 -17.00
C ALA A 181 -12.52 -0.07 -17.32
N LEU A 182 -13.61 0.46 -16.76
CA LEU A 182 -14.97 -0.01 -17.07
C LEU A 182 -15.33 0.16 -18.56
N GLY A 183 -14.91 1.27 -19.18
CA GLY A 183 -15.05 1.50 -20.62
C GLY A 183 -14.33 0.41 -21.44
N ASN A 184 -13.09 0.10 -21.08
CA ASN A 184 -12.28 -0.93 -21.73
C ASN A 184 -12.89 -2.34 -21.54
N VAL A 185 -13.44 -2.65 -20.35
CA VAL A 185 -14.20 -3.90 -20.11
C VAL A 185 -15.40 -3.99 -21.06
N SER A 186 -16.16 -2.90 -21.21
CA SER A 186 -17.32 -2.89 -22.11
C SER A 186 -16.94 -3.03 -23.59
N GLY A 187 -15.74 -2.59 -23.95
CA GLY A 187 -15.15 -2.75 -25.28
C GLY A 187 -14.44 -4.09 -25.51
N GLY A 188 -14.38 -4.97 -24.50
CA GLY A 188 -13.69 -6.26 -24.58
C GLY A 188 -12.16 -6.20 -24.59
N VAL A 189 -11.57 -5.04 -24.25
CA VAL A 189 -10.11 -4.84 -24.23
C VAL A 189 -9.60 -5.02 -22.80
N TYR A 190 -9.42 -6.28 -22.39
CA TYR A 190 -9.14 -6.62 -20.99
C TYR A 190 -7.72 -6.26 -20.54
N ASP A 191 -6.71 -6.30 -21.41
CA ASP A 191 -5.34 -5.90 -21.07
C ASP A 191 -5.25 -4.41 -20.72
N ALA A 192 -5.84 -3.56 -21.57
CA ALA A 192 -5.92 -2.12 -21.32
C ALA A 192 -6.77 -1.82 -20.07
N SER A 193 -7.84 -2.60 -19.85
CA SER A 193 -8.62 -2.52 -18.61
C SER A 193 -7.79 -2.86 -17.36
N ALA A 194 -6.96 -3.91 -17.41
CA ALA A 194 -6.11 -4.30 -16.30
C ALA A 194 -5.14 -3.17 -15.93
N VAL A 195 -4.49 -2.56 -16.92
CA VAL A 195 -3.60 -1.40 -16.72
C VAL A 195 -4.34 -0.21 -16.10
N SER A 196 -5.49 0.18 -16.66
CA SER A 196 -6.28 1.30 -16.12
C SER A 196 -6.80 1.01 -14.71
N SER A 197 -7.22 -0.22 -14.42
CA SER A 197 -7.68 -0.63 -13.09
C SER A 197 -6.57 -0.55 -12.04
N ARG A 198 -5.35 -0.91 -12.42
CA ARG A 198 -4.16 -0.82 -11.57
C ARG A 198 -3.84 0.64 -11.25
N GLN A 199 -3.88 1.52 -12.25
CA GLN A 199 -3.70 2.96 -12.05
C GLN A 199 -4.78 3.54 -11.13
N ALA A 200 -6.04 3.17 -11.34
CA ALA A 200 -7.15 3.60 -10.50
C ALA A 200 -6.93 3.26 -9.02
N ARG A 201 -6.55 2.01 -8.76
CA ARG A 201 -6.21 1.53 -7.43
C ARG A 201 -5.00 2.28 -6.84
N SER A 202 -3.93 2.45 -7.62
CA SER A 202 -2.72 3.16 -7.18
C SER A 202 -3.06 4.58 -6.71
N PHE A 203 -3.81 5.35 -7.50
CA PHE A 203 -4.18 6.71 -7.11
C PHE A 203 -5.10 6.76 -5.88
N ALA A 204 -5.98 5.77 -5.69
CA ALA A 204 -6.82 5.68 -4.49
C ALA A 204 -5.98 5.37 -3.24
N GLU A 205 -5.02 4.45 -3.35
CA GLU A 205 -4.08 4.11 -2.27
C GLU A 205 -3.17 5.30 -1.95
N ASP A 206 -2.62 5.99 -2.96
CA ASP A 206 -1.80 7.20 -2.77
C ASP A 206 -2.56 8.30 -2.02
N ALA A 207 -3.84 8.50 -2.35
CA ALA A 207 -4.71 9.45 -1.67
C ALA A 207 -4.98 9.05 -0.21
N PHE A 208 -5.30 7.78 0.03
CA PHE A 208 -5.62 7.27 1.37
C PHE A 208 -4.41 7.23 2.29
N TYR A 209 -3.26 6.82 1.76
CA TYR A 209 -2.00 6.68 2.50
C TYR A 209 -1.11 7.92 2.44
N HIS A 210 -1.63 9.05 1.95
CA HIS A 210 -0.89 10.31 1.95
C HIS A 210 -0.47 10.69 3.39
N PRO A 211 0.76 11.19 3.62
CA PRO A 211 1.25 11.49 4.98
C PRO A 211 0.37 12.45 5.79
N SER A 212 -0.36 13.35 5.14
CA SER A 212 -1.32 14.25 5.80
C SER A 212 -2.67 13.61 6.13
N MET A 213 -3.00 12.46 5.52
CA MET A 213 -4.21 11.69 5.77
C MET A 213 -3.98 10.65 6.88
N MET A 214 -2.75 10.15 7.02
CA MET A 214 -2.36 9.30 8.13
C MET A 214 -2.36 10.10 9.44
N SER A 215 -2.99 9.53 10.47
CA SER A 215 -3.58 10.20 11.63
C SER A 215 -2.63 10.82 12.66
N VAL A 216 -1.43 11.29 12.31
CA VAL A 216 -0.43 11.74 13.30
C VAL A 216 -0.47 13.26 13.58
N SER A 217 -1.44 14.02 13.06
CA SER A 217 -1.48 15.49 13.28
C SER A 217 -2.78 16.07 13.82
N TYR A 218 -3.79 15.26 14.14
CA TYR A 218 -5.05 15.80 14.65
C TYR A 218 -5.07 15.83 16.18
N TYR A 219 -4.62 16.97 16.70
CA TYR A 219 -4.87 17.37 18.08
C TYR A 219 -6.38 17.34 18.34
N SER A 220 -6.86 16.36 19.11
CA SER A 220 -8.24 16.32 19.58
C SER A 220 -8.52 17.54 20.48
N PHE A 221 -9.78 17.99 20.54
CA PHE A 221 -10.17 19.08 21.45
C PHE A 221 -9.83 18.74 22.90
N GLU A 222 -9.92 17.47 23.27
CA GLU A 222 -9.52 16.97 24.59
C GLU A 222 -8.03 17.20 24.88
N HIS A 223 -7.17 17.07 23.86
CA HIS A 223 -5.73 17.31 24.00
C HIS A 223 -5.41 18.80 24.09
N CYS A 224 -6.15 19.64 23.35
CA CYS A 224 -6.08 21.09 23.49
C CYS A 224 -6.49 21.52 24.91
N PHE A 225 -7.62 21.01 25.39
CA PHE A 225 -8.08 21.26 26.76
C PHE A 225 -7.09 20.75 27.80
N ALA A 226 -6.55 19.54 27.65
CA ALA A 226 -5.57 18.97 28.57
C ALA A 226 -4.27 19.79 28.66
N VAL A 227 -3.79 20.33 27.53
CA VAL A 227 -2.57 21.17 27.48
C VAL A 227 -2.82 22.55 28.08
N TYR A 228 -3.96 23.19 27.79
CA TYR A 228 -4.23 24.56 28.20
C TYR A 228 -4.91 24.69 29.57
N SER A 229 -5.64 23.67 30.04
CA SER A 229 -6.34 23.66 31.33
C SER A 229 -5.42 24.03 32.51
N PRO A 230 -4.24 23.42 32.71
CA PRO A 230 -3.39 23.73 33.86
C PRO A 230 -2.97 25.20 33.97
N PHE A 231 -2.81 25.88 32.83
CA PHE A 231 -2.34 27.27 32.78
C PHE A 231 -3.50 28.26 32.85
N PHE A 232 -4.58 28.02 32.10
CA PHE A 232 -5.66 29.00 31.96
C PHE A 232 -6.76 28.86 33.03
N LEU A 233 -7.02 27.65 33.53
CA LEU A 233 -8.14 27.41 34.45
C LEU A 233 -7.98 28.14 35.81
N PRO A 234 -6.78 28.20 36.43
CA PRO A 234 -6.56 28.99 37.63
C PRO A 234 -6.78 30.50 37.43
N VAL A 235 -6.23 31.06 36.35
CA VAL A 235 -6.35 32.50 36.04
C VAL A 235 -7.82 32.86 35.74
N SER A 236 -8.49 32.03 34.94
CA SER A 236 -9.91 32.20 34.58
C SER A 236 -10.80 32.21 35.81
N LEU A 237 -10.53 31.33 36.78
CA LEU A 237 -11.27 31.23 38.03
C LEU A 237 -11.18 32.54 38.85
N HIS A 238 -9.97 33.10 38.99
CA HIS A 238 -9.78 34.36 39.72
C HIS A 238 -10.53 35.53 39.07
N VAL A 239 -10.46 35.64 37.73
CA VAL A 239 -11.15 36.70 36.98
C VAL A 239 -12.68 36.54 37.12
N LEU A 240 -13.21 35.33 36.99
CA LEU A 240 -14.64 35.06 37.15
C LEU A 240 -15.14 35.38 38.57
N LEU A 241 -14.38 35.01 39.61
CA LEU A 241 -14.74 35.34 40.99
C LEU A 241 -14.74 36.85 41.26
N ALA A 242 -13.77 37.57 40.71
CA ALA A 242 -13.72 39.03 40.79
C ALA A 242 -14.92 39.67 40.07
N ALA A 243 -15.21 39.23 38.85
CA ALA A 243 -16.36 39.70 38.07
C ALA A 243 -17.70 39.42 38.77
N LEU A 244 -17.87 38.23 39.37
CA LEU A 244 -19.09 37.88 40.11
C LEU A 244 -19.27 38.71 41.38
N ARG A 245 -18.18 39.03 42.10
CA ARG A 245 -18.24 39.93 43.26
C ARG A 245 -18.68 41.33 42.85
N GLU A 246 -18.08 41.87 41.79
CA GLU A 246 -18.38 43.22 41.32
C GLU A 246 -19.80 43.30 40.76
N TRP A 247 -20.27 42.26 40.05
CA TRP A 247 -21.67 42.17 39.64
C TRP A 247 -22.60 42.22 40.84
N LYS A 248 -22.37 41.39 41.87
CA LYS A 248 -23.22 41.36 43.07
C LYS A 248 -23.27 42.73 43.74
N ARG A 249 -22.14 43.43 43.81
CA ARG A 249 -22.06 44.79 44.35
C ARG A 249 -22.86 45.77 43.50
N TYR A 250 -22.66 45.76 42.18
CA TYR A 250 -23.40 46.59 41.24
C TYR A 250 -24.92 46.38 41.34
N LYS A 251 -25.37 45.12 41.48
CA LYS A 251 -26.80 44.79 41.66
C LYS A 251 -27.35 45.31 42.99
N GLN A 252 -26.56 45.28 44.06
CA GLN A 252 -26.96 45.83 45.37
C GLN A 252 -27.02 47.37 45.33
N GLU A 253 -26.04 48.02 44.71
CA GLU A 253 -26.01 49.47 44.56
C GLU A 253 -27.14 49.96 43.64
N SER A 254 -27.43 49.24 42.55
CA SER A 254 -28.58 49.51 41.68
C SER A 254 -29.91 49.40 42.42
N ARG A 255 -30.06 48.44 43.35
CA ARG A 255 -31.24 48.34 44.23
C ARG A 255 -31.35 49.54 45.16
N LYS A 256 -30.25 49.98 45.77
CA LYS A 256 -30.22 51.18 46.63
C LYS A 256 -30.55 52.45 45.84
N TYR A 257 -29.99 52.60 44.64
CA TYR A 257 -30.27 53.70 43.73
C TYR A 257 -31.75 53.74 43.34
N ASN A 258 -32.35 52.60 42.98
CA ASN A 258 -33.78 52.52 42.65
C ASN A 258 -34.67 52.88 43.85
N VAL A 259 -34.32 52.43 45.06
CA VAL A 259 -35.05 52.80 46.29
C VAL A 259 -34.91 54.29 46.61
N TRP A 260 -33.71 54.86 46.47
CA TRP A 260 -33.47 56.30 46.64
C TRP A 260 -34.24 57.13 45.61
N LYS A 261 -34.23 56.71 44.35
CA LYS A 261 -34.97 57.35 43.24
C LYS A 261 -36.48 57.30 43.47
N ALA A 262 -37.01 56.16 43.94
CA ALA A 262 -38.42 56.04 44.31
C ALA A 262 -38.79 56.95 45.49
N LYS A 263 -37.90 57.11 46.47
CA LYS A 263 -38.12 58.00 47.63
C LYS A 263 -38.10 59.48 47.24
N THR A 264 -37.16 59.91 46.39
CA THR A 264 -37.07 61.29 45.90
C THR A 264 -38.27 61.66 45.02
N MET A 265 -38.66 60.79 44.08
CA MET A 265 -39.87 60.99 43.26
C MET A 265 -41.16 61.06 44.10
N ASN A 266 -41.24 60.34 45.22
CA ASN A 266 -42.40 60.38 46.12
C ASN A 266 -42.43 61.63 47.03
N VAL A 267 -41.27 62.21 47.35
CA VAL A 267 -41.18 63.50 48.08
C VAL A 267 -41.59 64.65 47.17
N ASP A 268 -41.13 64.66 45.92
CA ASP A 268 -41.57 65.64 44.92
C ASP A 268 -43.07 65.50 44.60
N ALA A 269 -43.63 64.29 44.57
CA ALA A 269 -45.07 64.10 44.37
C ALA A 269 -45.93 64.63 45.55
N ARG A 270 -45.39 64.67 46.78
CA ARG A 270 -46.08 65.21 47.96
C ARG A 270 -45.99 66.74 48.10
N SER A 271 -45.03 67.38 47.44
CA SER A 271 -44.92 68.85 47.42
C SER A 271 -45.83 69.53 46.38
N TYR A 272 -46.49 68.75 45.51
CA TYR A 272 -47.52 69.21 44.56
C TYR A 272 -48.94 68.76 44.97
N ILE A 273 -49.31 68.92 46.24
CA ILE A 273 -50.73 68.93 46.63
C ILE A 273 -51.15 70.40 46.66
N PRO A 274 -51.82 70.94 45.62
CA PRO A 274 -52.40 72.27 45.70
C PRO A 274 -53.55 72.22 46.72
N ILE A 275 -53.53 73.18 47.64
CA ILE A 275 -54.60 73.48 48.60
C ILE A 275 -55.84 73.92 47.82
#